data_AF-A0A377LST5-F1
#
_entry.id   AF-A0A377LST5-F1
#
_cell.length_a   1.000
_cell.length_b   1.000
_cell.length_c   1.000
_cell.angle_alpha   90.00
_cell.angle_beta   90.00
_cell.angle_gamma   90.00
#
_symmetry.space_group_name_H-M   'P 1'
#
loop_
_entity.id
_entity.type
_entity.pdbx_description
1 polymer ?
#
loop_
_entity_poly.entity_id
_entity_poly.type
_entity_poly.pdbx_seq_one_letter_code
_entity_poly.pdbx_strand_id
1 'polypeptide(L)'
;MLVERPTVQASEVNLHELRTGGRELIKKIEDYQPAALAILGKQAYEQAFSQRGVKWGKQAITIGVTQVWVLPNPSGLNRATLDKLVEAYRELDEALVVRGALVGAGASAA
;
A
#
# COMPACT_ATOMS: atom_id res chain seq x y z
N MET A 1 3.38 -0.45 -10.43
CA MET A 1 4.45 -1.27 -9.81
C MET A 1 5.54 -0.31 -9.39
N LEU A 2 6.23 -0.51 -8.26
CA LEU A 2 7.26 0.44 -7.82
C LEU A 2 8.58 0.31 -8.60
N VAL A 3 8.90 -0.87 -9.11
CA VAL A 3 10.12 -1.16 -9.88
C VAL A 3 9.79 -2.32 -10.80
N GLU A 4 10.08 -2.21 -12.10
CA GLU A 4 9.81 -3.29 -13.07
C GLU A 4 10.97 -4.28 -13.21
N ARG A 5 12.20 -3.80 -12.98
CA ARG A 5 13.41 -4.60 -13.08
C ARG A 5 13.42 -5.67 -11.97
N PRO A 6 13.60 -6.96 -12.30
CA PRO A 6 13.74 -8.01 -11.30
C PRO A 6 15.06 -7.88 -10.53
N THR A 7 15.01 -8.17 -9.23
CA THR A 7 16.17 -8.26 -8.33
C THR A 7 16.03 -9.47 -7.41
N VAL A 8 17.15 -9.94 -6.85
CA VAL A 8 17.11 -11.04 -5.86
C VAL A 8 16.58 -10.52 -4.53
N GLN A 9 16.99 -9.30 -4.15
CA GLN A 9 16.58 -8.65 -2.90
C GLN A 9 16.02 -7.25 -3.14
N ALA A 10 15.15 -6.80 -2.25
CA ALA A 10 14.59 -5.44 -2.31
C ALA A 10 15.65 -4.35 -2.08
N SER A 11 16.75 -4.66 -1.40
CA SER A 11 17.88 -3.73 -1.16
C SER A 11 18.70 -3.43 -2.41
N GLU A 12 18.55 -4.19 -3.49
CA GLU A 12 19.23 -3.97 -4.79
C GLU A 12 18.51 -2.94 -5.67
N VAL A 13 17.41 -2.39 -5.18
CA VAL A 13 16.64 -1.35 -5.86
C VAL A 13 17.19 0.02 -5.48
N ASN A 14 17.51 0.84 -6.49
CA ASN A 14 18.00 2.18 -6.25
C ASN A 14 16.86 3.17 -5.92
N LEU A 15 17.17 4.20 -5.13
CA LEU A 15 16.22 5.25 -4.75
C LEU A 15 15.55 5.94 -5.95
N HIS A 16 16.30 6.16 -7.04
CA HIS A 16 15.75 6.77 -8.25
C HIS A 16 14.69 5.89 -8.91
N GLU A 17 14.89 4.56 -8.94
CA GLU A 17 13.91 3.60 -9.47
C GLU A 17 12.61 3.68 -8.66
N LEU A 18 12.71 3.67 -7.32
CA LEU A 18 11.55 3.77 -6.43
C LEU A 18 10.78 5.08 -6.61
N ARG A 19 11.48 6.20 -6.73
CA ARG A 19 10.84 7.51 -6.95
C ARG A 19 10.12 7.56 -8.29
N THR A 20 10.73 7.01 -9.34
CA THR A 20 10.12 6.97 -10.67
C THR A 20 8.91 6.06 -10.70
N GLY A 21 9.02 4.83 -10.19
CA GLY A 21 7.86 3.93 -10.11
C GLY A 21 6.79 4.40 -9.13
N GLY A 22 7.13 5.19 -8.09
CA GLY A 22 6.16 5.87 -7.25
C GLY A 22 5.27 6.83 -8.02
N ARG A 23 5.85 7.65 -8.91
CA ARG A 23 5.08 8.57 -9.78
C ARG A 23 4.19 7.82 -10.76
N GLU A 24 4.71 6.77 -11.41
CA GLU A 24 3.91 5.96 -12.35
C GLU A 24 2.82 5.16 -11.63
N LEU A 25 3.07 4.73 -10.40
CA LEU A 25 2.07 4.09 -9.56
C LEU A 25 0.93 5.04 -9.22
N ILE A 26 1.20 6.31 -8.90
CA ILE A 26 0.15 7.30 -8.62
C ILE A 26 -0.79 7.43 -9.83
N LYS A 27 -0.26 7.62 -11.04
CA LYS A 27 -1.06 7.69 -12.27
C LYS A 27 -1.96 6.46 -12.43
N LYS A 28 -1.40 5.26 -12.24
CA LYS A 28 -2.18 4.02 -12.30
C LYS A 28 -3.30 4.00 -11.24
N ILE A 29 -3.05 4.49 -10.04
CA ILE A 29 -4.09 4.52 -9.01
C ILE A 29 -5.18 5.55 -9.33
N GLU A 30 -4.84 6.67 -9.95
CA GLU A 30 -5.82 7.66 -10.44
C GLU A 30 -6.68 7.10 -11.58
N ASP A 31 -6.10 6.28 -12.46
CA ASP A 31 -6.83 5.64 -13.57
C ASP A 31 -7.80 4.55 -13.10
N TYR A 32 -7.35 3.65 -12.20
CA TYR A 32 -8.13 2.47 -11.80
C TYR A 32 -8.97 2.69 -10.54
N GLN A 33 -8.64 3.69 -9.72
CA GLN A 33 -9.39 4.10 -8.51
C GLN A 33 -9.81 2.94 -7.58
N PRO A 34 -8.88 2.06 -7.16
CA PRO A 34 -9.22 0.97 -6.27
C PRO A 34 -9.68 1.48 -4.90
N ALA A 35 -10.31 0.62 -4.10
CA ALA A 35 -10.68 0.97 -2.72
C ALA A 35 -9.45 1.28 -1.85
N ALA A 36 -8.34 0.57 -2.08
CA ALA A 36 -7.07 0.80 -1.41
C ALA A 36 -5.85 0.45 -2.28
N LEU A 37 -4.74 1.12 -1.98
CA LEU A 37 -3.39 0.78 -2.39
C LEU A 37 -2.61 0.30 -1.16
N ALA A 38 -2.14 -0.94 -1.18
CA ALA A 38 -1.24 -1.48 -0.16
C ALA A 38 0.21 -1.50 -0.66
N ILE A 39 1.09 -0.77 0.01
CA ILE A 39 2.54 -0.76 -0.26
C ILE A 39 3.22 -1.73 0.70
N LEU A 40 3.90 -2.73 0.15
CA LEU A 40 4.50 -3.81 0.93
C LEU A 40 5.95 -3.47 1.32
N GLY A 41 6.11 -2.87 2.48
CA GLY A 41 7.39 -2.47 3.05
C GLY A 41 7.47 -0.97 3.32
N LYS A 42 7.75 -0.63 4.57
CA LYS A 42 7.84 0.76 5.03
C LYS A 42 8.91 1.57 4.29
N GLN A 43 10.10 1.00 4.08
CA GLN A 43 11.17 1.69 3.36
C GLN A 43 10.82 1.96 1.90
N ALA A 44 10.16 1.02 1.22
CA ALA A 44 9.73 1.21 -0.17
C ALA A 44 8.76 2.39 -0.27
N TYR A 45 7.81 2.49 0.66
CA TYR A 45 6.90 3.63 0.74
C TYR A 45 7.62 4.95 1.03
N GLU A 46 8.45 5.00 2.09
CA GLU A 46 9.19 6.21 2.47
C GLU A 46 10.05 6.73 1.31
N GLN A 47 10.72 5.83 0.58
CA GLN A 47 11.57 6.19 -0.54
C GLN A 47 10.78 6.60 -1.80
N ALA A 48 9.74 5.84 -2.17
CA ALA A 48 8.94 6.13 -3.37
C ALA A 48 8.17 7.45 -3.25
N PHE A 49 7.66 7.77 -2.06
CA PHE A 49 6.81 8.94 -1.81
C PHE A 49 7.52 10.08 -1.05
N SER A 50 8.83 9.96 -0.83
CA SER A 50 9.66 10.93 -0.10
C SER A 50 9.10 11.32 1.28
N GLN A 51 8.59 10.32 2.01
CA GLN A 51 8.04 10.47 3.35
C GLN A 51 9.06 10.00 4.41
N ARG A 52 8.88 10.43 5.67
CA ARG A 52 9.71 9.98 6.80
C ARG A 52 8.84 9.65 8.01
N GLY A 53 9.28 8.69 8.81
CA GLY A 53 8.64 8.37 10.09
C GLY A 53 7.27 7.70 9.92
N VAL A 54 7.08 6.98 8.81
CA VAL A 54 5.79 6.43 8.42
C VAL A 54 5.38 5.31 9.38
N LYS A 55 4.11 5.29 9.79
CA LYS A 55 3.58 4.20 10.63
C LYS A 55 3.06 3.07 9.75
N TRP A 56 3.04 1.84 10.29
CA TRP A 56 2.35 0.73 9.65
C TRP A 56 0.83 0.97 9.64
N GLY A 57 0.13 0.31 8.71
CA GLY A 57 -1.32 0.38 8.58
C GLY A 57 -1.79 1.52 7.67
N LYS A 58 -3.00 2.01 7.92
CA LYS A 58 -3.65 3.06 7.13
C LYS A 58 -2.94 4.40 7.26
N GLN A 59 -2.74 5.06 6.14
CA GLN A 59 -2.15 6.40 6.08
C GLN A 59 -3.24 7.48 6.02
N ALA A 60 -2.90 8.68 6.49
CA ALA A 60 -3.79 9.84 6.39
C ALA A 60 -3.94 10.34 4.95
N ILE A 61 -2.95 10.08 4.10
CA ILE A 61 -3.00 10.47 2.69
C ILE A 61 -3.88 9.50 1.88
N THR A 62 -4.49 10.03 0.82
CA THR A 62 -5.21 9.28 -0.19
C THR A 62 -4.72 9.65 -1.59
N ILE A 63 -5.04 8.81 -2.57
CA ILE A 63 -4.88 9.14 -4.00
C ILE A 63 -6.29 9.15 -4.59
N GLY A 64 -6.87 10.35 -4.74
CA GLY A 64 -8.30 10.51 -4.97
C GLY A 64 -9.11 9.83 -3.85
N VAL A 65 -9.99 8.91 -4.23
CA VAL A 65 -10.82 8.10 -3.31
C VAL A 65 -10.10 6.87 -2.75
N THR A 66 -8.89 6.57 -3.24
CA THR A 66 -8.13 5.38 -2.87
C THR A 66 -7.44 5.58 -1.53
N GLN A 67 -7.70 4.70 -0.57
CA GLN A 67 -6.97 4.69 0.71
C GLN A 67 -5.54 4.19 0.51
N VAL A 68 -4.56 4.77 1.21
CA VAL A 68 -3.17 4.30 1.18
C VAL A 68 -2.82 3.54 2.45
N TRP A 69 -2.20 2.37 2.29
CA TRP A 69 -1.80 1.48 3.38
C TRP A 69 -0.34 1.07 3.24
N VAL A 70 0.35 0.92 4.38
CA VAL A 70 1.72 0.40 4.45
C VAL A 70 1.70 -0.89 5.25
N LEU A 71 2.02 -1.99 4.59
CA LEU A 71 1.96 -3.34 5.17
C LEU A 71 3.36 -3.99 5.20
N PRO A 72 3.60 -4.92 6.13
CA PRO A 72 4.84 -5.68 6.14
C PRO A 72 5.02 -6.52 4.86
N ASN A 73 6.25 -6.58 4.34
CA ASN A 73 6.60 -7.35 3.13
C ASN A 73 6.55 -8.86 3.42
N PRO A 74 5.85 -9.69 2.62
CA PRO A 74 5.70 -11.12 2.89
C PRO A 74 6.94 -11.97 2.53
N SER A 75 8.00 -11.37 1.98
CA SER A 75 9.26 -12.07 1.70
C SER A 75 9.81 -12.78 2.95
N GLY A 76 10.35 -14.00 2.80
CA GLY A 76 11.00 -14.73 3.87
C GLY A 76 12.28 -14.09 4.42
N LEU A 77 12.81 -13.05 3.76
CA LEU A 77 13.88 -12.21 4.30
C LEU A 77 13.37 -11.21 5.35
N ASN A 78 12.05 -10.99 5.43
CA ASN A 78 11.44 -10.21 6.49
C ASN A 78 11.49 -11.01 7.81
N ARG A 79 11.78 -10.32 8.92
CA ARG A 79 11.86 -10.91 10.25
C ARG A 79 10.52 -10.88 11.01
N ALA A 80 9.46 -10.34 10.40
CA ALA A 80 8.11 -10.39 10.95
C ALA A 80 7.63 -11.86 11.04
N THR A 81 6.92 -12.19 12.12
CA THR A 81 6.26 -13.50 12.24
C THR A 81 5.08 -13.60 11.28
N LEU A 82 4.68 -14.83 10.94
CA LEU A 82 3.48 -15.07 10.13
C LEU A 82 2.24 -14.44 10.78
N ASP A 83 2.07 -14.58 12.09
CA ASP A 83 0.93 -14.00 12.81
C ASP A 83 0.88 -12.47 12.66
N LYS A 84 2.04 -11.79 12.71
CA LYS A 84 2.11 -10.33 12.52
C LYS A 84 1.85 -9.92 11.07
N LEU A 85 2.24 -10.74 10.10
CA LEU A 85 1.84 -10.54 8.70
C LEU A 85 0.31 -10.68 8.58
N VAL A 86 -0.27 -11.77 9.08
CA VAL A 86 -1.72 -12.02 9.00
C VAL A 86 -2.52 -10.93 9.69
N GLU A 87 -2.12 -10.48 10.88
CA GLU A 87 -2.78 -9.40 11.62
C GLU A 87 -2.83 -8.10 10.80
N ALA A 88 -1.70 -7.68 10.23
CA ALA A 88 -1.63 -6.44 9.45
C ALA A 88 -2.46 -6.49 8.15
N TYR A 89 -2.53 -7.65 7.50
CA TYR A 89 -3.32 -7.81 6.26
C TYR A 89 -4.81 -7.93 6.56
N ARG A 90 -5.16 -8.56 7.69
CA ARG A 90 -6.55 -8.65 8.18
C ARG A 90 -7.11 -7.27 8.51
N GLU A 91 -6.32 -6.40 9.13
CA GLU A 91 -6.76 -5.03 9.43
C GLU A 91 -7.21 -4.27 8.16
N LEU A 92 -6.47 -4.44 7.05
CA LEU A 92 -6.86 -3.89 5.75
C LEU A 92 -8.17 -4.51 5.24
N ASP A 93 -8.28 -5.84 5.28
CA ASP A 93 -9.47 -6.57 4.81
C ASP A 93 -10.74 -6.11 5.54
N GLU A 94 -10.70 -6.10 6.88
CA GLU A 94 -11.80 -5.66 7.73
C GLU A 94 -12.19 -4.19 7.44
N ALA A 95 -11.21 -3.31 7.27
CA ALA A 95 -11.45 -1.91 6.95
C ALA A 95 -12.15 -1.71 5.58
N LEU A 96 -11.85 -2.57 4.60
CA LEU A 96 -12.49 -2.52 3.28
C LEU A 96 -13.90 -3.10 3.29
N VAL A 97 -14.16 -4.15 4.08
CA VAL A 97 -15.51 -4.71 4.28
C VAL A 97 -16.44 -3.65 4.86
N VAL A 98 -16.02 -2.94 5.91
CA VAL A 98 -16.81 -1.86 6.53
C VAL A 98 -17.10 -0.75 5.53
N ARG A 99 -16.12 -0.36 4.70
CA ARG A 99 -16.32 0.63 3.64
C ARG A 99 -17.37 0.17 2.63
N GLY A 100 -17.31 -1.08 2.19
CA GLY A 100 -18.29 -1.65 1.25
C GLY A 100 -19.71 -1.60 1.81
N ALA A 101 -19.89 -1.95 3.08
CA ALA A 101 -21.18 -1.88 3.76
C ALA A 101 -21.74 -0.44 3.82
N LEU A 102 -20.89 0.56 4.13
CA LEU A 102 -21.30 1.96 4.18
C LEU A 102 -21.67 2.53 2.80
N VAL A 103 -20.92 2.18 1.76
CA VAL A 103 -21.24 2.60 0.38
C VAL A 103 -22.54 1.94 -0.11
N GLY A 104 -22.74 0.66 0.19
CA GLY A 104 -23.96 -0.07 -0.17
C GLY A 104 -25.21 0.46 0.54
N ALA A 105 -25.10 0.82 1.82
CA ALA A 105 -26.20 1.40 2.59
C ALA A 105 -26.63 2.79 2.07
N GLY A 106 -25.67 3.61 1.60
CA GLY A 106 -25.96 4.91 1.00
C GLY A 106 -26.60 4.84 -0.39
N ALA A 107 -26.29 3.80 -1.17
CA ALA A 107 -26.84 3.60 -2.52
C ALA A 107 -28.29 3.07 -2.53
N SER A 108 -28.76 2.46 -1.44
CA SER A 108 -30.15 1.98 -1.30
C SER A 108 -31.14 3.06 -0.86
N ALA A 109 -30.67 4.27 -0.55
CA ALA A 109 -31.47 5.37 -0.01
C ALA A 109 -31.72 6.51 -1.03
N ALA A 110 -31.39 6.30 -2.31
CA ALA A 110 -31.60 7.24 -3.42
C ALA A 110 -32.41 6.57 -4.53
#